data_AF-I4EF09-F1
#
_entry.id   AF-I4EF09-F1
#
_cell.length_a   1.000
_cell.length_b   1.000
_cell.length_c   1.000
_cell.angle_alpha   90.00
_cell.angle_beta   90.00
_cell.angle_gamma   90.00
#
_symmetry.space_group_name_H-M   'P 1'
#
loop_
_entity.id
_entity.type
_entity.pdbx_description
1 polymer ?
#
loop_
_entity_poly.entity_id
_entity_poly.type
_entity_poly.pdbx_seq_one_letter_code
_entity_poly.pdbx_strand_id
1 'polypeptide(L)'
;MAESVAAALYCFVTHANDFESAVLTAVNAGGDTDTIAAMTGALAGTHLGATAIPVRLVDGLEGRMYILVAGPGLYRAAQRRGGHFLQLHRRN
;
A
#
# COMPACT_ATOMS: atom_id res chain seq x y z
N MET A 1 -7.81 -5.60 -14.70
CA MET A 1 -6.52 -5.01 -14.25
C MET A 1 -6.52 -3.49 -14.24
N ALA A 2 -6.77 -2.79 -15.36
CA ALA A 2 -6.80 -1.30 -15.34
C ALA A 2 -7.88 -0.73 -14.39
N GLU A 3 -9.05 -1.36 -14.36
CA GLU A 3 -10.15 -1.00 -13.46
C GLU A 3 -9.77 -1.19 -11.98
N SER A 4 -9.09 -2.28 -11.62
CA SER A 4 -8.65 -2.55 -10.25
C SER A 4 -7.69 -1.46 -9.72
N VAL A 5 -6.78 -0.97 -10.57
CA VAL A 5 -5.85 0.12 -10.21
C VAL A 5 -6.60 1.42 -9.96
N ALA A 6 -7.52 1.80 -10.84
CA ALA A 6 -8.34 3.00 -10.68
C ALA A 6 -9.22 2.94 -9.42
N ALA A 7 -9.84 1.78 -9.17
CA ALA A 7 -10.64 1.53 -7.97
C ALA A 7 -9.79 1.62 -6.69
N ALA A 8 -8.58 1.06 -6.68
CA ALA A 8 -7.70 1.14 -5.53
C ALA A 8 -7.24 2.58 -5.23
N LEU A 9 -6.91 3.34 -6.29
CA LEU A 9 -6.61 4.77 -6.17
C LEU A 9 -7.79 5.56 -5.63
N TYR A 10 -9.00 5.26 -6.09
CA TYR A 10 -10.21 5.90 -5.60
C TYR A 10 -10.44 5.63 -4.11
N CYS A 11 -10.34 4.36 -3.68
CA CYS A 11 -10.51 3.97 -2.27
C CYS A 11 -9.45 4.64 -1.38
N PHE A 12 -8.19 4.66 -1.83
CA PHE A 12 -7.10 5.34 -1.13
C PHE A 12 -7.35 6.85 -1.02
N VAL A 13 -7.58 7.55 -2.13
CA VAL A 13 -7.70 9.02 -2.13
C VAL A 13 -8.91 9.49 -1.31
N THR A 14 -10.02 8.73 -1.34
CA THR A 14 -11.23 9.04 -0.56
C THR A 14 -11.00 8.96 0.95
N HIS A 15 -10.07 8.11 1.40
CA HIS A 15 -9.75 7.87 2.80
C HIS A 15 -8.25 8.03 3.09
N ALA A 16 -7.58 9.00 2.46
CA ALA A 16 -6.11 9.08 2.47
C ALA A 16 -5.50 9.18 3.88
N ASN A 17 -6.25 9.70 4.85
CA ASN A 17 -5.84 9.89 6.24
C ASN A 17 -6.33 8.77 7.20
N ASP A 18 -6.97 7.73 6.68
CA ASP A 18 -7.52 6.62 7.48
C ASP A 18 -7.31 5.29 6.75
N PHE A 19 -6.29 4.55 7.21
CA PHE A 19 -5.92 3.25 6.64
C PHE A 19 -7.08 2.26 6.63
N GLU A 20 -7.81 2.19 7.75
CA GLU A 20 -8.85 1.20 7.92
C GLU A 20 -10.05 1.50 7.05
N SER A 21 -10.51 2.75 7.04
CA SER A 21 -11.60 3.16 6.14
C SER A 21 -11.22 2.93 4.67
N ALA A 22 -9.98 3.22 4.26
CA ALA A 22 -9.53 2.97 2.89
C ALA A 22 -9.63 1.48 2.50
N VAL A 23 -9.10 0.59 3.34
CA VAL A 23 -9.07 -0.86 3.07
C VAL A 23 -10.47 -1.46 3.17
N LEU A 24 -11.28 -1.08 4.16
CA LEU A 24 -12.65 -1.59 4.30
C LEU A 24 -13.53 -1.14 3.14
N THR A 25 -13.37 0.09 2.64
CA THR A 25 -14.07 0.53 1.42
C THR A 25 -13.67 -0.34 0.23
N ALA A 26 -12.38 -0.64 0.05
CA ALA A 26 -11.89 -1.50 -1.03
C ALA A 26 -12.42 -2.95 -0.93
N VAL A 27 -12.41 -3.55 0.25
CA VAL A 27 -12.91 -4.93 0.47
C VAL A 27 -14.42 -5.02 0.20
N ASN A 28 -15.17 -3.97 0.52
CA ASN A 28 -16.62 -3.93 0.33
C ASN A 28 -17.06 -3.42 -1.05
N ALA A 29 -16.14 -3.05 -1.94
CA ALA A 29 -16.45 -2.47 -3.25
C ALA A 29 -17.02 -3.49 -4.27
N GLY A 30 -16.91 -4.79 -4.00
CA GLY A 30 -17.31 -5.86 -4.93
C GLY A 30 -16.29 -6.08 -6.07
N GLY A 31 -16.49 -7.16 -6.85
CA GLY A 31 -15.55 -7.55 -7.90
C GLY A 31 -14.25 -8.15 -7.38
N ASP A 32 -13.12 -7.69 -7.91
CA ASP A 32 -11.73 -8.15 -7.64
C ASP A 32 -11.18 -7.52 -6.34
N THR A 33 -11.89 -7.76 -5.24
CA THR A 33 -11.74 -7.04 -3.97
C THR A 33 -10.40 -7.30 -3.29
N ASP A 34 -9.84 -8.51 -3.41
CA ASP A 34 -8.54 -8.87 -2.87
C ASP A 34 -7.41 -8.07 -3.55
N THR A 35 -7.43 -7.98 -4.88
CA THR A 35 -6.47 -7.19 -5.65
C THR A 35 -6.60 -5.69 -5.34
N ILE A 36 -7.84 -5.17 -5.29
CA ILE A 36 -8.11 -3.75 -5.00
C ILE A 36 -7.68 -3.41 -3.57
N ALA A 37 -8.02 -4.25 -2.59
CA ALA A 37 -7.66 -4.04 -1.18
C ALA A 37 -6.15 -4.14 -0.96
N ALA A 38 -5.46 -5.07 -1.63
CA ALA A 38 -4.01 -5.19 -1.55
C ALA A 38 -3.30 -3.91 -2.04
N MET A 39 -3.72 -3.38 -3.20
CA MET A 39 -3.17 -2.12 -3.72
C MET A 39 -3.54 -0.92 -2.83
N THR A 40 -4.78 -0.84 -2.37
CA THR A 40 -5.25 0.23 -1.48
C THR A 40 -4.47 0.25 -0.17
N GLY A 41 -4.28 -0.93 0.45
CA GLY A 41 -3.50 -1.08 1.67
C GLY A 41 -2.03 -0.74 1.49
N ALA A 42 -1.43 -1.09 0.35
CA ALA A 42 -0.05 -0.69 0.04
C ALA A 42 0.11 0.83 -0.07
N LEU A 43 -0.83 1.51 -0.75
CA LEU A 43 -0.84 2.98 -0.87
C LEU A 43 -1.05 3.65 0.49
N ALA A 44 -2.12 3.28 1.20
CA ALA A 44 -2.46 3.87 2.50
C ALA A 44 -1.37 3.60 3.55
N GLY A 45 -0.85 2.37 3.62
CA GLY A 45 0.21 1.99 4.56
C GLY A 45 1.53 2.68 4.30
N THR A 46 1.87 2.94 3.03
CA THR A 46 3.07 3.73 2.68
C THR A 46 2.87 5.21 3.01
N HIS A 47 1.66 5.75 2.80
CA HIS A 47 1.35 7.15 3.06
C HIS A 47 1.28 7.49 4.56
N LEU A 48 0.63 6.64 5.35
CA LEU A 48 0.39 6.86 6.79
C LEU A 48 1.44 6.23 7.69
N GLY A 49 2.25 5.30 7.15
CA GLY A 49 3.20 4.51 7.90
C GLY A 49 2.57 3.29 8.60
N ALA A 50 3.42 2.32 8.92
CA ALA A 50 2.97 1.03 9.47
C ALA A 50 2.26 1.13 10.83
N THR A 51 2.52 2.19 11.62
CA THR A 51 1.89 2.42 12.93
C THR A 51 0.42 2.83 12.82
N ALA A 52 -0.03 3.27 11.64
CA ALA A 52 -1.44 3.61 11.40
C ALA A 52 -2.31 2.38 11.13
N ILE A 53 -1.71 1.20 10.94
CA ILE A 53 -2.45 -0.04 10.68
C ILE A 53 -3.00 -0.57 12.01
N PRO A 54 -4.33 -0.75 12.16
CA PRO A 54 -4.90 -1.30 13.37
C PRO A 54 -4.36 -2.69 13.69
N VAL A 55 -3.94 -2.91 14.94
CA VAL A 55 -3.35 -4.19 15.40
C VAL A 55 -4.25 -5.39 15.09
N ARG A 56 -5.57 -5.23 15.24
CA ARG A 56 -6.54 -6.30 14.96
C ARG A 56 -6.54 -6.80 13.52
N LEU A 57 -6.10 -5.99 12.56
CA LEU A 57 -6.01 -6.37 11.16
C LEU A 57 -4.72 -7.15 10.84
N VAL A 58 -3.70 -7.03 11.70
CA VAL A 58 -2.41 -7.73 11.54
C VAL A 58 -2.28 -8.92 12.50
N ASP A 59 -3.11 -9.00 13.53
CA ASP A 59 -3.16 -10.15 14.42
C ASP A 59 -3.65 -11.39 13.66
N GLY A 60 -2.84 -12.45 13.68
CA GLY A 60 -3.11 -13.67 12.91
C GLY A 60 -2.88 -13.56 11.40
N LEU A 61 -2.33 -12.44 10.90
CA LEU A 61 -2.05 -12.28 9.47
C LEU A 61 -1.05 -13.34 8.97
N GLU A 62 -1.47 -14.11 7.97
CA GLU A 62 -0.61 -15.09 7.30
C GLU A 62 0.60 -14.39 6.68
N GLY A 63 1.79 -14.97 6.86
CA GLY A 63 3.01 -14.40 6.30
C GLY A 63 3.49 -13.10 6.97
N ARG A 64 2.91 -12.67 8.10
CA ARG A 64 3.31 -11.46 8.82
C ARG A 64 4.83 -11.34 9.03
N MET A 65 5.47 -12.42 9.45
CA MET A 65 6.93 -12.44 9.66
C MET A 65 7.70 -12.22 8.36
N TYR A 66 7.23 -12.79 7.25
CA TYR A 66 7.84 -12.57 5.93
C TYR A 66 7.73 -11.11 5.52
N ILE A 67 6.56 -10.48 5.69
CA ILE A 67 6.33 -9.06 5.36
C ILE A 67 7.22 -8.15 6.20
N LEU A 68 7.29 -8.39 7.52
CA LEU A 68 8.11 -7.60 8.45
C LEU A 68 9.62 -7.69 8.16
N VAL A 69 10.08 -8.82 7.61
CA VAL A 69 11.48 -8.98 7.17
C VAL A 69 11.69 -8.36 5.78
N ALA A 70 10.76 -8.57 4.86
CA ALA A 70 10.84 -8.10 3.48
C ALA A 70 10.86 -6.57 3.40
N GLY A 71 10.02 -5.86 4.16
CA GLY A 71 9.94 -4.39 4.12
C GLY A 71 11.28 -3.68 4.30
N PRO A 72 12.00 -3.89 5.42
CA PRO A 72 13.34 -3.33 5.61
C PRO A 72 14.36 -3.80 4.58
N GLY A 73 14.25 -5.04 4.09
CA GLY A 73 15.09 -5.59 3.02
C GLY A 73 14.92 -4.83 1.70
N LEU A 74 13.67 -4.62 1.28
CA LEU A 74 13.30 -3.86 0.09
C LEU A 74 13.72 -2.39 0.22
N TYR A 75 13.51 -1.77 1.38
CA TYR A 75 13.96 -0.40 1.62
C TYR A 75 15.49 -0.27 1.47
N ARG A 76 16.28 -1.18 2.06
CA ARG A 76 17.74 -1.19 1.88
C ARG A 76 18.15 -1.40 0.43
N ALA A 77 17.48 -2.30 -0.29
CA ALA A 77 17.73 -2.54 -1.70
C ALA A 77 17.42 -1.30 -2.55
N ALA A 78 16.30 -0.62 -2.26
CA ALA A 78 15.93 0.64 -2.90
C ALA A 78 16.96 1.74 -2.62
N GLN A 79 17.44 1.87 -1.38
CA GLN A 79 18.48 2.87 -1.03
C GLN A 79 19.81 2.63 -1.76
N ARG A 80 20.20 1.37 -1.97
CA ARG A 80 21.39 1.04 -2.77
C ARG A 80 21.22 1.39 -4.24
N ARG A 81 20.01 1.27 -4.78
CA ARG A 81 19.66 1.63 -6.16
C ARG A 81 19.36 3.13 -6.33
N GLY A 82 19.00 3.83 -5.26
CA GLY A 82 18.69 5.25 -5.22
C GLY A 82 19.85 6.16 -5.60
N GLY A 83 21.09 5.66 -5.57
CA GLY A 83 22.26 6.33 -6.17
C GLY A 83 22.27 6.33 -7.71
N HIS A 84 21.33 5.65 -8.37
CA HIS A 84 21.19 5.54 -9.83
C HIS A 84 19.79 5.94 -10.31
N PHE A 85 19.14 6.94 -9.69
CA PHE A 85 17.80 7.37 -10.11
C PHE A 85 17.87 8.26 -11.36
N LEU A 86 17.31 7.78 -12.48
CA LEU A 86 17.01 8.60 -13.66
C LEU A 86 16.00 9.68 -13.27
N GLN A 87 16.42 10.96 -13.32
CA GLN A 87 15.50 12.08 -13.22
C GLN A 87 14.55 12.07 -14.41
N LEU A 88 13.36 11.52 -14.22
CA LEU A 88 12.26 11.70 -15.16
C LEU A 88 11.64 13.08 -14.88
N HIS A 89 11.97 14.03 -15.77
CA HIS A 89 11.50 15.42 -15.86
C HIS A 89 12.15 16.46 -14.94
N ARG A 90 13.15 17.17 -15.49
CA ARG A 90 13.29 18.63 -15.27
C ARG A 90 12.11 19.31 -15.96
N ARG A 91 11.30 20.06 -15.22
CA ARG A 91 10.48 21.14 -15.80
C ARG A 91 11.16 22.47 -15.46
N ASN A 92 11.40 23.24 -16.52
CA ASN A 92 11.73 24.67 -16.46
C ASN A 92 10.59 25.45 -15.80
#